data_AF-A0A3A5V282-F1
#
_entry.id   AF-A0A3A5V282-F1
#
_cell.length_a   1.000
_cell.length_b   1.000
_cell.length_c   1.000
_cell.angle_alpha   90.00
_cell.angle_beta   90.00
_cell.angle_gamma   90.00
#
_symmetry.space_group_name_H-M   'P 1'
#
loop_
_entity.id
_entity.type
_entity.pdbx_description
1 polymer ?
#
loop_
_entity_poly.entity_id
_entity_poly.type
_entity_poly.pdbx_seq_one_letter_code
_entity_poly.pdbx_strand_id
1 'polypeptide(L)'
;MESAASRLTRLLVGFVLALMVMTSIAILEEGEFSLSDTMVVAPISLSVVAGTTLLVIIAGRSKPHGGWVTDNWVSREPEDEMRSRLERERDEASMQDLGSKWARMEMEHLESKHGEE
;
A
#
# COMPACT_ATOMS: atom_id res chain seq x y z
N MET A 1 2.34 12.95 -6.34
CA MET A 1 3.46 12.33 -5.59
C MET A 1 3.59 10.87 -6.03
N GLU A 2 4.73 10.18 -5.84
CA GLU A 2 4.78 8.75 -6.15
C GLU A 2 3.89 7.93 -5.20
N SER A 3 3.27 6.87 -5.70
CA SER A 3 2.42 5.98 -4.88
C SER A 3 3.23 5.21 -3.84
N ALA A 4 2.57 4.76 -2.77
CA ALA A 4 3.21 3.93 -1.74
C ALA A 4 3.80 2.64 -2.34
N ALA A 5 3.11 2.02 -3.29
CA ALA A 5 3.61 0.85 -4.03
C ALA A 5 4.90 1.12 -4.82
N SER A 6 5.06 2.31 -5.42
CA SER A 6 6.29 2.69 -6.15
C SER A 6 7.50 2.76 -5.20
N ARG A 7 7.31 3.41 -4.04
CA ARG A 7 8.35 3.52 -3.01
C ARG A 7 8.76 2.15 -2.48
N LEU A 8 7.76 1.29 -2.21
CA LEU A 8 7.98 -0.07 -1.74
C LEU A 8 8.73 -0.92 -2.79
N THR A 9 8.38 -0.78 -4.08
CA THR A 9 9.09 -1.46 -5.18
C THR A 9 10.58 -1.10 -5.19
N ARG A 10 10.92 0.19 -5.08
CA ARG A 10 12.33 0.63 -5.03
C ARG A 10 13.08 0.08 -3.82
N LEU A 11 12.43 0.06 -2.66
CA LEU A 11 13.00 -0.51 -1.43
C LEU A 11 13.25 -2.02 -1.59
N LEU A 12 12.27 -2.77 -2.09
CA LEU A 12 12.39 -4.21 -2.32
C LEU A 12 13.51 -4.55 -3.30
N VAL A 13 13.68 -3.77 -4.36
CA VAL A 13 14.79 -3.97 -5.31
C VAL A 13 16.14 -3.82 -4.60
N GLY A 14 16.32 -2.75 -3.81
CA GLY A 14 17.54 -2.57 -3.02
C GLY A 14 17.76 -3.68 -2.00
N PHE A 15 16.69 -4.14 -1.35
CA PHE A 15 16.75 -5.23 -0.38
C PHE A 15 17.15 -6.56 -1.01
N VAL A 16 16.58 -6.92 -2.16
CA VAL A 16 16.96 -8.14 -2.90
C VAL A 16 18.42 -8.08 -3.33
N LEU A 17 18.91 -6.91 -3.80
CA LEU A 17 20.32 -6.74 -4.15
C LEU A 17 21.25 -6.94 -2.94
N ALA A 18 20.89 -6.38 -1.77
CA ALA A 18 21.65 -6.58 -0.55
C ALA A 18 21.70 -8.06 -0.14
N LEU A 19 20.56 -8.77 -0.23
CA LEU A 19 20.51 -10.21 0.06
C LEU A 19 21.36 -11.04 -0.92
N MET A 20 21.37 -10.69 -2.21
CA MET A 20 22.23 -11.34 -3.20
C MET A 20 23.73 -11.16 -2.89
N VAL A 21 24.13 -9.97 -2.45
CA VAL A 21 25.52 -9.73 -2.01
C VAL A 21 25.82 -10.55 -0.76
N MET A 22 24.94 -10.57 0.23
CA MET A 22 25.10 -11.38 1.44
C MET A 22 25.23 -12.87 1.12
N THR A 23 24.39 -13.42 0.24
CA THR A 23 24.51 -14.82 -0.21
C THR A 23 25.84 -15.08 -0.88
N SER A 24 26.33 -14.13 -1.69
CA SER A 24 27.61 -14.28 -2.39
C SER A 24 28.78 -14.35 -1.40
N ILE A 25 28.74 -13.52 -0.35
CA ILE A 25 29.75 -13.53 0.72
C ILE A 25 29.71 -14.84 1.50
N ALA A 26 28.51 -15.31 1.89
CA ALA A 26 28.36 -16.56 2.63
C ALA A 26 28.92 -17.77 1.86
N ILE A 27 28.63 -17.85 0.55
CA ILE A 27 29.16 -18.92 -0.31
C ILE A 27 30.69 -18.84 -0.45
N LEU A 28 31.26 -17.63 -0.53
CA LEU A 28 32.71 -17.44 -0.60
C LEU A 28 33.43 -17.81 0.71
N GLU A 29 32.78 -17.62 1.85
CA GLU A 29 33.35 -17.92 3.17
C GLU A 29 33.41 -19.43 3.43
N GLU A 30 32.37 -20.19 3.08
CA GLU A 30 32.36 -21.65 3.23
C GLU A 30 33.08 -22.39 2.09
N GLY A 31 33.18 -21.78 0.90
CA GLY A 31 33.84 -22.38 -0.27
C GLY A 31 33.06 -23.50 -0.96
N GLU A 32 31.92 -23.92 -0.40
CA GLU A 32 30.99 -24.90 -0.97
C GLU A 32 29.55 -24.37 -0.91
N PHE A 33 28.75 -24.65 -1.96
CA PHE A 33 27.33 -24.32 -1.96
C PHE A 33 26.56 -25.40 -1.19
N SER A 34 26.40 -25.22 0.13
CA SER A 34 25.64 -26.13 0.96
C SER A 34 24.25 -25.57 1.30
N LEU A 35 23.20 -26.21 0.79
CA LEU A 35 21.82 -25.91 1.16
C LEU A 35 21.43 -26.43 2.55
N SER A 36 22.36 -27.04 3.30
CA SER A 36 22.14 -27.37 4.71
C SER A 36 22.65 -26.28 5.66
N ASP A 37 23.51 -25.38 5.17
CA ASP A 37 24.01 -24.30 6.01
C ASP A 37 22.96 -23.19 6.15
N THR A 38 22.75 -22.78 7.40
CA THR A 38 21.74 -21.79 7.75
C THR A 38 22.17 -20.39 7.31
N MET A 39 23.48 -20.08 7.25
CA MET A 39 23.98 -18.78 6.81
C MET A 39 23.77 -18.58 5.30
N VAL A 40 23.74 -19.65 4.52
CA VAL A 40 23.39 -19.61 3.08
C VAL A 40 21.87 -19.67 2.86
N VAL A 41 21.17 -20.58 3.54
CA VAL A 41 19.73 -20.81 3.33
C VAL A 41 18.88 -19.61 3.77
N ALA A 42 19.22 -18.96 4.88
CA ALA A 42 18.44 -17.84 5.41
C ALA A 42 18.32 -16.67 4.41
N PRO A 43 19.41 -16.08 3.90
CA PRO A 43 19.31 -14.98 2.93
C PRO A 43 18.72 -15.41 1.58
N ILE A 44 18.91 -16.66 1.14
CA ILE A 44 18.25 -17.20 -0.06
C ILE A 44 16.73 -17.23 0.13
N SER A 45 16.25 -17.83 1.23
CA SER A 45 14.82 -17.93 1.51
C SER A 45 14.17 -16.53 1.60
N LEU A 46 14.85 -15.58 2.23
CA LEU A 46 14.38 -14.20 2.36
C LEU A 46 14.35 -13.49 1.00
N SER A 47 15.34 -13.76 0.13
CA SER A 47 15.40 -13.23 -1.24
C SER A 47 14.24 -13.75 -2.09
N VAL A 48 13.88 -15.03 -1.94
CA VAL A 48 12.70 -15.62 -2.62
C VAL A 48 11.40 -14.96 -2.14
N VAL A 49 11.23 -14.76 -0.84
CA VAL A 49 10.03 -14.09 -0.29
C VAL A 49 9.95 -12.62 -0.75
N ALA A 50 11.09 -11.90 -0.73
CA ALA A 50 11.16 -10.53 -1.21
C ALA A 50 10.87 -10.44 -2.73
N GLY A 51 11.43 -11.34 -3.52
CA GLY A 51 11.24 -11.42 -4.97
C GLY A 51 9.80 -11.78 -5.36
N THR A 52 9.18 -12.74 -4.68
CA THR A 52 7.76 -13.09 -4.91
C THR A 52 6.85 -11.91 -4.56
N THR A 53 7.10 -11.22 -3.45
CA THR A 53 6.36 -10.00 -3.07
C THR A 53 6.51 -8.91 -4.13
N LEU A 54 7.74 -8.68 -4.62
CA LEU A 54 8.02 -7.72 -5.68
C LEU A 54 7.26 -8.06 -6.97
N LEU A 55 7.27 -9.34 -7.39
CA LEU A 55 6.52 -9.81 -8.56
C LEU A 55 5.02 -9.58 -8.41
N VAL A 56 4.44 -9.84 -7.23
CA VAL A 56 3.02 -9.61 -6.96
C VAL A 56 2.66 -8.12 -7.09
N ILE A 57 3.53 -7.22 -6.62
CA ILE A 57 3.32 -5.77 -6.73
C ILE A 57 3.42 -5.32 -8.19
N ILE A 58 4.43 -5.78 -8.93
CA ILE A 58 4.62 -5.42 -10.34
C ILE A 58 3.47 -5.96 -11.21
N ALA A 59 3.04 -7.20 -10.99
CA ALA A 59 1.92 -7.81 -11.71
C ALA A 59 0.60 -7.07 -11.48
N GLY A 60 0.41 -6.49 -10.30
CA GLY A 60 -0.76 -5.68 -9.96
C GLY A 60 -0.74 -4.26 -10.57
N ARG A 61 0.38 -3.80 -11.12
CA ARG A 61 0.57 -2.40 -11.57
C ARG A 61 -0.34 -2.02 -12.76
N SER A 62 -0.78 -2.98 -13.57
CA SER A 62 -1.65 -2.75 -14.72
C SER A 62 -3.14 -2.89 -14.41
N LYS A 63 -3.52 -3.29 -13.18
CA LYS A 63 -4.91 -3.46 -12.78
C LYS A 63 -5.46 -2.21 -12.07
N PRO A 64 -6.76 -1.93 -12.22
CA PRO A 64 -7.42 -0.84 -11.49
C PRO A 64 -7.35 -1.08 -9.99
N HIS A 65 -7.26 0.02 -9.23
CA HIS A 65 -7.23 -0.01 -7.76
C HIS A 65 -8.52 -0.62 -7.20
N GLY A 66 -8.38 -1.49 -6.19
CA GLY A 66 -9.49 -2.22 -5.55
C GLY A 66 -9.73 -3.62 -6.13
N GLY A 67 -8.98 -4.01 -7.17
CA GLY A 67 -9.13 -5.30 -7.86
C GLY A 67 -8.05 -6.33 -7.54
N TRP A 68 -7.08 -6.02 -6.67
CA TRP A 68 -5.96 -6.91 -6.38
C TRP A 68 -5.77 -7.21 -4.89
N VAL A 69 -5.27 -8.41 -4.62
CA VAL A 69 -5.12 -8.95 -3.25
C VAL A 69 -4.27 -8.05 -2.34
N THR A 70 -3.27 -7.35 -2.89
CA THR A 70 -2.40 -6.46 -2.12
C THR A 70 -2.90 -5.02 -2.03
N ASP A 71 -4.02 -4.66 -2.67
CA ASP A 71 -4.57 -3.31 -2.58
C ASP A 71 -5.04 -2.97 -1.16
N ASN A 72 -5.43 -3.98 -0.37
CA ASN A 72 -5.82 -3.80 1.03
C ASN A 72 -4.63 -3.51 1.96
N TRP A 73 -3.40 -3.84 1.54
CA TRP A 73 -2.21 -3.66 2.37
C TRP A 73 -1.36 -2.49 1.91
N VAL A 74 -1.25 -2.31 0.60
CA VAL A 74 -0.40 -1.28 0.00
C VAL A 74 -1.21 -0.55 -1.05
N SER A 75 -1.52 0.71 -0.76
CA SER A 75 -2.17 1.57 -1.74
C SER A 75 -1.27 1.79 -2.96
N ARG A 76 -1.88 1.58 -4.13
CA ARG A 76 -1.26 1.83 -5.44
C ARG A 76 -1.64 3.17 -6.02
N GLU A 77 -2.65 3.81 -5.44
CA GLU A 77 -3.08 5.14 -5.85
C GLU A 77 -1.93 6.14 -5.64
N PRO A 78 -1.83 7.16 -6.50
CA PRO A 78 -0.96 8.29 -6.23
C PRO A 78 -1.39 8.91 -4.89
N GLU A 79 -0.41 9.30 -4.09
CA GLU A 79 -0.64 9.68 -2.69
C GLU A 79 -1.60 10.87 -2.55
N ASP A 80 -1.61 11.77 -3.52
CA ASP A 80 -2.51 12.92 -3.60
C ASP A 80 -3.98 12.51 -3.81
N GLU A 81 -4.26 11.58 -4.71
CA GLU A 81 -5.61 11.03 -4.90
C GLU A 81 -6.05 10.25 -3.65
N MET A 82 -5.15 9.43 -3.09
CA MET A 82 -5.45 8.67 -1.87
C MET A 82 -5.74 9.61 -0.69
N ARG A 83 -4.95 10.67 -0.50
CA ARG A 83 -5.16 11.65 0.58
C ARG A 83 -6.48 12.38 0.41
N SER A 84 -6.79 12.85 -0.79
CA SER A 84 -8.05 13.56 -1.03
C SER A 84 -9.27 12.66 -0.79
N ARG A 85 -9.22 11.38 -1.18
CA ARG A 85 -10.25 10.40 -0.84
C ARG A 85 -10.36 10.21 0.68
N LEU A 86 -9.25 9.96 1.36
CA LEU A 86 -9.23 9.73 2.81
C LEU A 86 -9.71 10.96 3.60
N GLU A 87 -9.38 12.18 3.16
CA GLU A 87 -9.90 13.41 3.74
C GLU A 87 -11.41 13.51 3.55
N ARG A 88 -11.91 13.21 2.36
CA ARG A 88 -13.36 13.17 2.08
C ARG A 88 -14.07 12.11 2.92
N GLU A 89 -13.53 10.91 3.02
CA GLU A 89 -14.06 9.84 3.87
C GLU A 89 -14.02 10.21 5.35
N ARG A 90 -12.94 10.85 5.81
CA ARG A 90 -12.82 11.38 7.18
C ARG A 90 -13.86 12.46 7.44
N ASP A 91 -14.05 13.41 6.53
CA ASP A 91 -14.99 14.52 6.70
C ASP A 91 -16.46 14.05 6.59
N GLU A 92 -16.71 12.97 5.86
CA GLU A 92 -18.00 12.27 5.86
C GLU A 92 -18.25 11.49 7.16
N ALA A 93 -17.23 10.82 7.71
CA ALA A 93 -17.32 10.08 8.97
C ALA A 93 -17.21 10.97 10.22
N SER A 94 -16.72 12.21 10.07
CA SER A 94 -16.51 13.14 11.16
C SER A 94 -17.85 13.58 11.76
N MET A 95 -18.04 13.27 13.04
CA MET A 95 -19.23 13.65 13.80
C MET A 95 -19.26 15.14 14.20
N GLN A 96 -18.15 15.89 14.02
CA GLN A 96 -18.05 17.28 14.45
C GLN A 96 -19.02 18.21 13.71
N ASP A 97 -19.36 17.90 12.45
CA ASP A 97 -20.27 18.69 11.62
C ASP A 97 -21.67 18.05 11.49
N LEU A 98 -22.01 17.05 12.32
CA LEU A 98 -23.35 16.45 12.30
C LEU A 98 -24.42 17.49 12.66
N GLY A 99 -24.15 18.36 13.64
CA GLY A 99 -25.08 19.41 14.05
C GLY A 99 -25.30 20.48 12.97
N SER A 100 -24.23 20.90 12.28
CA SER A 100 -24.31 21.89 11.21
C SER A 100 -24.95 21.32 9.94
N LYS A 101 -24.63 20.08 9.57
CA LYS A 101 -25.29 19.36 8.45
C LYS A 101 -26.76 19.08 8.72
N TRP A 102 -27.11 18.67 9.93
CA TRP A 102 -28.52 18.47 10.32
C TRP A 102 -29.28 19.80 10.32
N ALA A 103 -28.71 20.86 10.89
CA ALA A 103 -29.33 22.19 10.89
C ALA A 103 -29.59 22.72 9.47
N ARG A 104 -28.67 22.48 8.53
CA ARG A 104 -28.86 22.87 7.13
C ARG A 104 -29.95 22.03 6.44
N MET A 105 -29.99 20.73 6.69
CA MET A 105 -31.00 19.82 6.15
C MET A 105 -32.40 20.17 6.67
N GLU A 106 -32.52 20.52 7.95
CA GLU A 106 -33.78 20.93 8.57
C GLU A 106 -34.26 22.28 8.02
N MET A 107 -33.35 23.23 7.81
CA MET A 107 -33.68 24.53 7.24
C MET A 107 -34.20 24.40 5.80
N GLU A 108 -33.58 23.55 4.98
CA GLU A 108 -34.01 23.23 3.61
C GLU A 108 -35.37 22.50 3.60
N HIS A 109 -35.60 21.61 4.55
CA HIS A 109 -36.90 20.97 4.76
C HIS A 109 -38.00 21.99 5.10
N LEU A 110 -37.71 22.94 6.00
CA LEU A 110 -38.66 23.99 6.40
C LEU A 110 -38.93 25.00 5.27
N GLU A 111 -37.92 25.39 4.51
CA GLU A 111 -38.08 26.26 3.33
C GLU A 111 -38.91 25.59 2.24
N SER A 112 -38.73 24.29 2.00
CA SER A 112 -39.56 23.54 1.05
C SER A 112 -41.04 23.51 1.46
N LYS A 113 -41.31 23.48 2.78
CA LYS A 113 -42.65 23.46 3.34
C LYS A 113 -43.31 24.85 3.38
N HIS A 114 -42.53 25.93 3.32
CA HIS A 114 -43.02 27.31 3.24
C HIS A 114 -43.09 27.84 1.80
N GLY A 115 -42.46 27.19 0.83
CA GLY A 115 -42.56 27.52 -0.60
C GLY A 115 -43.81 26.95 -1.30
N GLU A 116 -44.62 26.14 -0.61
CA GLU A 116 -45.88 25.56 -1.11
C GLU A 116 -47.14 26.36 -0.70
N GLU A 117 -46.99 27.50 0.00
CA GLU A 117 -48.06 28.49 0.26
C GLU A 117 -47.94 29.71 -0.68
#